data_AF-A0A819XEK7-F1
#
_entry.id   AF-A0A819XEK7-F1
#
_cell.length_a   1.000
_cell.length_b   1.000
_cell.length_c   1.000
_cell.angle_alpha   90.00
_cell.angle_beta   90.00
_cell.angle_gamma   90.00
#
_symmetry.space_group_name_H-M   'P 1'
#
loop_
_entity.id
_entity.type
_entity.pdbx_description
1 polymer ?
#
loop_
_entity_poly.entity_id
_entity_poly.type
_entity_poly.pdbx_seq_one_letter_code
_entity_poly.pdbx_strand_id
1 'polypeptide(L)'
;MQQKQRADDLEEELQLLQKHLKATQTKVAEQSQEIANLKATKDIYDAQFANFTDELLNTQAQLKEKDHQVATLCDDLIPRSTNDDVDVLKRELIIVQQRMDEISLEKEQEIEKLRFALMENYQYTEKLNQLENIFNQNLLIYNEMISENTSQIEIGINEIKQFIKLTRERKEKFEIAIKYMRNCLTENQTQIEQLQQTNIQLNNELEQRKQFNDKLSNDLQIEQKQTNSYRNQIESLTNEIHELEKTLNELQNEKNQLIQTKFDGDENDERQNFVRQITQEKNQYEQQIKEFRIQIKQINNERQQIQDEFDHVSKQYSQITYEKNQLENDQTRLNHEIDLLRKQLDDNNKDK
;
A
#
# COMPACT_ATOMS: atom_id res chain seq x y z
N MET A 1 15.27 12.90 -3.73
CA MET A 1 16.42 13.78 -4.02
C MET A 1 17.73 13.16 -3.51
N GLN A 2 17.84 12.79 -2.23
CA GLN A 2 19.05 12.13 -1.67
C GLN A 2 19.47 10.81 -2.35
N GLN A 3 18.52 9.97 -2.76
CA GLN A 3 18.85 8.70 -3.46
C GLN A 3 19.41 8.90 -4.87
N LYS A 4 19.00 9.98 -5.56
CA LYS A 4 19.52 10.30 -6.90
C LYS A 4 20.95 10.80 -6.80
N GLN A 5 21.21 11.70 -5.86
CA GLN A 5 22.55 12.24 -5.63
C GLN A 5 23.56 11.15 -5.27
N ARG A 6 23.17 10.18 -4.41
CA ARG A 6 24.04 9.04 -4.09
C ARG A 6 24.30 8.11 -5.29
N ALA A 7 23.36 7.99 -6.23
CA ALA A 7 23.56 7.21 -7.45
C ALA A 7 24.54 7.91 -8.40
N ASP A 8 24.40 9.23 -8.56
CA ASP A 8 25.28 10.05 -9.38
C ASP A 8 26.73 10.04 -8.82
N ASP A 9 26.89 10.14 -7.48
CA ASP A 9 28.21 10.05 -6.82
C ASP A 9 28.91 8.70 -7.05
N LEU A 10 28.16 7.59 -6.99
CA LEU A 10 28.68 6.25 -7.25
C LEU A 10 29.07 6.04 -8.73
N GLU A 11 28.37 6.70 -9.64
CA GLU A 11 28.68 6.64 -11.08
C GLU A 11 29.97 7.38 -11.41
N GLU A 12 30.22 8.55 -10.79
CA GLU A 12 31.49 9.27 -10.94
C GLU A 12 32.67 8.45 -10.38
N GLU A 13 32.51 7.82 -9.21
CA GLU A 13 33.54 6.96 -8.62
C GLU A 13 33.87 5.75 -9.50
N LEU A 14 32.85 5.12 -10.10
CA LEU A 14 33.03 4.02 -11.04
C LEU A 14 33.81 4.45 -12.28
N GLN A 15 33.51 5.63 -12.86
CA GLN A 15 34.23 6.15 -14.01
C GLN A 15 35.70 6.45 -13.69
N LEU A 16 35.99 6.97 -12.49
CA LEU A 16 37.35 7.23 -12.04
C LEU A 16 38.15 5.92 -11.88
N LEU A 17 37.55 4.89 -11.27
CA LEU A 17 38.18 3.57 -11.11
C LEU A 17 38.47 2.92 -12.47
N GLN A 18 37.56 3.02 -13.44
CA GLN A 18 37.77 2.50 -14.79
C GLN A 18 38.94 3.18 -15.50
N LYS A 19 39.10 4.50 -15.33
CA LYS A 19 40.23 5.26 -15.88
C LYS A 19 41.56 4.80 -15.28
N HIS A 20 41.63 4.61 -13.96
CA HIS A 20 42.82 4.11 -13.29
C HIS A 20 43.17 2.68 -13.70
N LEU A 21 42.18 1.79 -13.83
CA LEU A 21 42.40 0.42 -14.30
C LEU A 21 43.06 0.39 -15.68
N LYS A 22 42.54 1.20 -16.62
CA LYS A 22 43.09 1.29 -17.98
C LYS A 22 44.54 1.79 -17.98
N ALA A 23 44.85 2.81 -17.18
CA ALA A 23 46.22 3.33 -17.07
C ALA A 23 47.19 2.27 -16.51
N THR A 24 46.76 1.52 -15.49
CA THR A 24 47.56 0.44 -14.91
C THR A 24 47.79 -0.70 -15.91
N GLN A 25 46.76 -1.09 -16.67
CA GLN A 25 46.88 -2.11 -17.73
C GLN A 25 47.90 -1.72 -18.80
N THR A 26 47.91 -0.46 -19.24
CA THR A 26 48.91 0.05 -20.18
C THR A 26 50.33 -0.08 -19.60
N LYS A 27 50.53 0.31 -18.35
CA LYS A 27 51.83 0.24 -17.69
C LYS A 27 52.33 -1.20 -17.52
N VAL A 28 51.45 -2.14 -17.18
CA VAL A 28 51.78 -3.57 -17.11
C VAL A 28 52.21 -4.11 -18.48
N ALA A 29 51.54 -3.69 -19.55
CA ALA A 29 51.90 -4.09 -20.91
C ALA A 29 53.29 -3.55 -21.32
N GLU A 30 53.59 -2.29 -21.00
CA GLU A 30 54.90 -1.68 -21.23
C GLU A 30 56.02 -2.43 -20.49
N GLN A 31 55.82 -2.71 -19.20
CA GLN A 31 56.80 -3.44 -18.38
C GLN A 31 56.99 -4.89 -18.87
N SER A 32 55.91 -5.55 -19.29
CA SER A 32 55.98 -6.91 -19.85
C SER A 32 56.80 -6.95 -21.14
N GLN A 33 56.66 -5.94 -22.00
CA GLN A 33 57.47 -5.80 -23.21
C GLN A 33 58.94 -5.54 -22.89
N GLU A 34 59.23 -4.71 -21.88
CA GLU A 34 60.60 -4.45 -21.41
C GLU A 34 61.27 -5.72 -20.88
N ILE A 35 60.56 -6.51 -20.07
CA ILE A 35 61.04 -7.82 -19.59
C ILE A 35 61.33 -8.77 -20.76
N ALA A 36 60.45 -8.82 -21.76
CA ALA A 36 60.67 -9.66 -22.94
C ALA A 36 61.94 -9.23 -23.71
N ASN A 37 62.17 -7.93 -23.88
CA ASN A 37 63.37 -7.39 -24.52
C ASN A 37 64.65 -7.71 -23.71
N LEU A 38 64.60 -7.55 -22.39
CA LEU A 38 65.73 -7.88 -21.50
C LEU A 38 66.05 -9.38 -21.54
N LYS A 39 65.03 -10.25 -21.57
CA LYS A 39 65.22 -11.70 -21.70
C LYS A 39 65.89 -12.08 -23.02
N ALA A 40 65.43 -11.51 -24.13
CA ALA A 40 66.06 -11.72 -25.44
C ALA A 40 67.52 -11.24 -25.45
N THR A 41 67.80 -10.11 -24.80
CA THR A 41 69.17 -9.57 -24.68
C THR A 41 70.06 -10.49 -23.84
N LYS A 42 69.53 -11.04 -22.74
CA LYS A 42 70.23 -12.03 -21.92
C LYS A 42 70.57 -13.29 -22.73
N ASP A 43 69.59 -13.83 -23.48
CA ASP A 43 69.80 -15.02 -24.31
C ASP A 43 70.92 -14.80 -25.36
N ILE A 44 71.04 -13.58 -25.92
CA ILE A 44 72.15 -13.21 -26.82
C ILE A 44 73.49 -13.22 -26.08
N TYR A 45 73.56 -12.62 -24.88
CA TYR A 45 74.79 -12.60 -24.09
C TYR A 45 75.20 -14.00 -23.59
N ASP A 46 74.24 -14.83 -23.19
CA ASP A 46 74.50 -16.21 -22.78
C ASP A 46 75.07 -17.04 -23.95
N ALA A 47 74.56 -16.83 -25.17
CA ALA A 47 75.11 -17.44 -26.38
C ALA A 47 76.52 -16.93 -26.72
N GLN A 48 76.77 -15.62 -26.59
CA GLN A 48 78.12 -15.04 -26.76
C GLN A 48 79.09 -15.61 -25.73
N PHE A 49 78.65 -15.76 -24.48
CA PHE A 49 79.47 -16.32 -23.40
C PHE A 49 79.83 -17.79 -23.64
N ALA A 50 78.89 -18.59 -24.15
CA ALA A 50 79.15 -19.96 -24.56
C ALA A 50 80.24 -20.02 -25.65
N ASN A 51 80.12 -19.17 -26.69
CA ASN A 51 81.13 -19.08 -27.75
C ASN A 51 82.51 -18.68 -27.21
N PHE A 52 82.57 -17.69 -26.33
CA PHE A 52 83.83 -17.28 -25.71
C PHE A 52 84.44 -18.37 -24.83
N THR A 53 83.61 -19.15 -24.14
CA THR A 53 84.08 -20.30 -23.34
C THR A 53 84.72 -21.36 -24.22
N ASP A 54 84.10 -21.66 -25.37
CA ASP A 54 84.63 -22.60 -26.36
C ASP A 54 85.93 -22.09 -27.00
N GLU A 55 86.00 -20.79 -27.35
CA GLU A 55 87.22 -20.15 -27.87
C GLU A 55 88.37 -20.17 -26.85
N LEU A 56 88.08 -19.94 -25.58
CA LEU A 56 89.07 -20.01 -24.49
C LEU A 56 89.58 -21.44 -24.32
N LEU A 57 88.70 -22.44 -24.28
CA LEU A 57 89.06 -23.86 -24.22
C LEU A 57 89.93 -24.29 -25.41
N ASN A 58 89.58 -23.87 -26.62
CA ASN A 58 90.34 -24.15 -27.83
C ASN A 58 91.73 -23.50 -27.77
N THR A 59 91.81 -22.23 -27.38
CA THR A 59 93.10 -21.56 -27.19
C THR A 59 93.94 -22.29 -26.15
N GLN A 60 93.36 -22.68 -25.01
CA GLN A 60 94.08 -23.36 -23.94
C GLN A 60 94.62 -24.73 -24.40
N ALA A 61 93.88 -25.42 -25.28
CA ALA A 61 94.34 -26.64 -25.93
C ALA A 61 95.51 -26.38 -26.90
N GLN A 62 95.42 -25.34 -27.73
CA GLN A 62 96.51 -24.92 -28.62
C GLN A 62 97.77 -24.52 -27.84
N LEU A 63 97.61 -23.87 -26.69
CA LEU A 63 98.72 -23.46 -25.84
C LEU A 63 99.43 -24.68 -25.24
N LYS A 64 98.67 -25.68 -24.75
CA LYS A 64 99.23 -26.96 -24.31
C LYS A 64 99.93 -27.73 -25.44
N GLU A 65 99.38 -27.68 -26.66
CA GLU A 65 100.01 -28.29 -27.82
C GLU A 65 101.33 -27.59 -28.16
N LYS A 66 101.37 -26.26 -28.06
CA LYS A 66 102.60 -25.48 -28.26
C LYS A 66 103.62 -25.71 -27.16
N ASP A 67 103.21 -25.78 -25.90
CA ASP A 67 104.08 -26.17 -24.77
C ASP A 67 104.68 -27.56 -25.00
N HIS A 68 103.88 -28.50 -25.51
CA HIS A 68 104.36 -29.83 -25.89
C HIS A 68 105.34 -29.77 -27.08
N GLN A 69 105.03 -29.02 -28.15
CA GLN A 69 105.93 -28.82 -29.29
C GLN A 69 107.26 -28.18 -28.88
N VAL A 70 107.24 -27.20 -27.99
CA VAL A 70 108.44 -26.56 -27.43
C VAL A 70 109.23 -27.55 -26.56
N ALA A 71 108.56 -28.35 -25.73
CA ALA A 71 109.23 -29.41 -24.96
C ALA A 71 109.91 -30.43 -25.89
N THR A 72 109.25 -30.86 -26.97
CA THR A 72 109.80 -31.79 -27.96
C THR A 72 110.96 -31.17 -28.75
N LEU A 73 110.87 -29.89 -29.16
CA LEU A 73 111.97 -29.17 -29.81
C LEU A 73 113.17 -28.98 -28.87
N CYS A 74 112.93 -28.70 -27.58
CA CYS A 74 113.96 -28.64 -26.56
C CYS A 74 114.64 -30.00 -26.35
N ASP A 75 113.91 -31.11 -26.41
CA ASP A 75 114.46 -32.47 -26.35
C ASP A 75 115.25 -32.86 -27.62
N ASP A 76 114.80 -32.42 -28.81
CA ASP A 76 115.47 -32.67 -30.10
C ASP A 76 116.77 -31.86 -30.28
N LEU A 77 116.90 -30.71 -29.60
CA LEU A 77 118.10 -29.86 -29.63
C LEU A 77 119.25 -30.36 -28.73
N ILE A 78 119.07 -31.46 -27.97
CA ILE A 78 120.02 -31.90 -26.93
C ILE A 78 121.22 -32.77 -27.40
N PRO A 79 121.34 -33.22 -28.67
CA PRO A 79 122.70 -33.35 -29.19
C PRO A 79 122.82 -33.15 -30.71
N ARG A 80 123.09 -31.91 -31.14
CA ARG A 80 124.04 -31.56 -32.22
C ARG A 80 123.97 -30.05 -32.47
N SER A 81 124.95 -29.31 -31.99
CA SER A 81 125.20 -27.97 -32.52
C SER A 81 126.69 -27.66 -32.44
N THR A 82 127.21 -27.20 -33.58
CA THR A 82 128.55 -26.61 -33.68
C THR A 82 128.45 -25.12 -33.33
N ASN A 83 129.56 -24.49 -32.94
CA ASN A 83 129.58 -23.15 -32.31
C ASN A 83 128.87 -22.01 -33.09
N ASP A 84 128.65 -22.13 -34.41
CA ASP A 84 127.89 -21.13 -35.21
C ASP A 84 126.36 -21.29 -35.09
N ASP A 85 125.86 -22.50 -34.79
CA ASP A 85 124.44 -22.78 -34.59
C ASP A 85 123.91 -22.17 -33.28
N VAL A 86 124.80 -21.98 -32.29
CA VAL A 86 124.45 -21.46 -30.96
C VAL A 86 124.01 -20.00 -31.02
N ASP A 87 124.58 -19.18 -31.90
CA ASP A 87 124.20 -17.76 -32.02
C ASP A 87 122.92 -17.56 -32.84
N VAL A 88 122.64 -18.45 -33.82
CA VAL A 88 121.35 -18.51 -34.52
C VAL A 88 120.25 -18.98 -33.56
N LEU A 89 120.50 -20.07 -32.82
CA LEU A 89 119.56 -20.58 -31.81
C LEU A 89 119.32 -19.56 -30.68
N LYS A 90 120.32 -18.78 -30.27
CA LYS A 90 120.10 -17.68 -29.30
C LYS A 90 119.22 -16.57 -29.88
N ARG A 91 119.37 -16.20 -31.16
CA ARG A 91 118.48 -15.22 -31.79
C ARG A 91 117.07 -15.76 -31.97
N GLU A 92 116.93 -17.01 -32.40
CA GLU A 92 115.62 -17.68 -32.51
C GLU A 92 114.96 -17.84 -31.15
N LEU A 93 115.73 -18.16 -30.10
CA LEU A 93 115.23 -18.21 -28.72
C LEU A 93 114.77 -16.83 -28.23
N ILE A 94 115.49 -15.75 -28.57
CA ILE A 94 115.05 -14.37 -28.26
C ILE A 94 113.77 -14.02 -29.01
N ILE A 95 113.63 -14.40 -30.29
CA ILE A 95 112.42 -14.16 -31.09
C ILE A 95 111.25 -14.97 -30.54
N VAL A 96 111.47 -16.23 -30.16
CA VAL A 96 110.47 -17.09 -29.53
C VAL A 96 110.06 -16.53 -28.16
N GLN A 97 111.01 -16.04 -27.36
CA GLN A 97 110.71 -15.39 -26.09
C GLN A 97 109.88 -14.11 -26.26
N GLN A 98 110.26 -13.23 -27.19
CA GLN A 98 109.50 -12.03 -27.51
C GLN A 98 108.07 -12.36 -27.97
N ARG A 99 107.93 -13.40 -28.80
CA ARG A 99 106.62 -13.84 -29.28
C ARG A 99 105.78 -14.52 -28.20
N MET A 100 106.40 -15.24 -27.25
CA MET A 100 105.71 -15.74 -26.06
C MET A 100 105.23 -14.58 -25.18
N ASP A 101 106.06 -13.56 -24.97
CA ASP A 101 105.70 -12.39 -24.18
C ASP A 101 104.54 -11.60 -24.85
N GLU A 102 104.55 -11.46 -26.18
CA GLU A 102 103.44 -10.89 -26.97
C GLU A 102 102.15 -11.71 -26.84
N ILE A 103 102.23 -13.04 -26.99
CA ILE A 103 101.07 -13.94 -26.84
C ILE A 103 100.52 -13.89 -25.41
N SER A 104 101.38 -13.89 -24.40
CA SER A 104 100.98 -13.74 -23.00
C SER A 104 100.27 -12.41 -22.77
N LEU A 105 100.79 -11.31 -23.34
CA LEU A 105 100.15 -10.00 -23.23
C LEU A 105 98.78 -9.96 -23.92
N GLU A 106 98.66 -10.50 -25.13
CA GLU A 106 97.38 -10.58 -25.86
C GLU A 106 96.35 -11.41 -25.08
N LYS A 107 96.78 -12.55 -24.51
CA LYS A 107 95.90 -13.41 -23.70
C LYS A 107 95.50 -12.78 -22.38
N GLU A 108 96.40 -12.04 -21.73
CA GLU A 108 96.06 -11.27 -20.53
C GLU A 108 95.01 -10.18 -20.85
N GLN A 109 95.15 -9.48 -21.98
CA GLN A 109 94.16 -8.50 -22.44
C GLN A 109 92.81 -9.14 -22.77
N GLU A 110 92.81 -10.33 -23.37
CA GLU A 110 91.59 -11.09 -23.66
C GLU A 110 90.91 -11.59 -22.38
N ILE A 111 91.67 -12.11 -21.42
CA ILE A 111 91.18 -12.48 -20.09
C ILE A 111 90.55 -11.28 -19.39
N GLU A 112 91.16 -10.10 -19.48
CA GLU A 112 90.62 -8.90 -18.83
C GLU A 112 89.33 -8.40 -19.50
N LYS A 113 89.22 -8.50 -20.84
CA LYS A 113 87.96 -8.27 -21.57
C LYS A 113 86.87 -9.25 -21.13
N LEU A 114 87.19 -10.54 -20.99
CA LEU A 114 86.25 -11.56 -20.53
C LEU A 114 85.83 -11.33 -19.08
N ARG A 115 86.75 -10.93 -18.20
CA ARG A 115 86.42 -10.54 -16.81
C ARG A 115 85.45 -9.36 -16.78
N PHE A 116 85.66 -8.36 -17.61
CA PHE A 116 84.76 -7.21 -17.72
C PHE A 116 83.36 -7.64 -18.19
N ALA A 117 83.26 -8.47 -19.24
CA ALA A 117 82.00 -9.01 -19.73
C ALA A 117 81.27 -9.88 -18.69
N LEU A 118 82.01 -10.69 -17.92
CA LEU A 118 81.46 -11.54 -16.87
C LEU A 118 80.93 -10.70 -15.70
N MET A 119 81.63 -9.61 -15.35
CA MET A 119 81.15 -8.64 -14.36
C MET A 119 79.88 -7.92 -14.84
N GLU A 120 79.79 -7.53 -16.11
CA GLU A 120 78.56 -6.95 -16.68
C GLU A 120 77.40 -7.96 -16.65
N ASN A 121 77.62 -9.23 -17.04
CA ASN A 121 76.58 -10.27 -16.98
C ASN A 121 76.10 -10.51 -15.54
N TYR A 122 77.01 -10.52 -14.57
CA TYR A 122 76.66 -10.60 -13.15
C TYR A 122 75.75 -9.44 -12.72
N GLN A 123 76.08 -8.21 -13.10
CA GLN A 123 75.24 -7.04 -12.83
C GLN A 123 73.87 -7.11 -13.52
N TYR A 124 73.79 -7.63 -14.75
CA TYR A 124 72.51 -7.86 -15.43
C TYR A 124 71.66 -8.91 -14.72
N THR A 125 72.26 -10.02 -14.27
CA THR A 125 71.57 -11.06 -13.51
C THR A 125 71.03 -10.52 -12.19
N GLU A 126 71.81 -9.71 -11.47
CA GLU A 126 71.36 -9.07 -10.24
C GLU A 126 70.18 -8.12 -10.49
N LYS A 127 70.24 -7.28 -11.52
CA LYS A 127 69.12 -6.40 -11.92
C LYS A 127 67.87 -7.20 -12.30
N LEU A 128 68.03 -8.32 -13.00
CA LEU A 128 66.92 -9.18 -13.39
C LEU A 128 66.24 -9.81 -12.16
N ASN A 129 67.03 -10.28 -11.20
CA ASN A 129 66.51 -10.78 -9.92
C ASN A 129 65.77 -9.69 -9.12
N GLN A 130 66.29 -8.45 -9.12
CA GLN A 130 65.61 -7.31 -8.50
C GLN A 130 64.28 -6.99 -9.18
N LEU A 131 64.24 -6.98 -10.52
CA LEU A 131 63.01 -6.78 -11.29
C LEU A 131 62.00 -7.89 -11.05
N GLU A 132 62.43 -9.15 -10.97
CA GLU A 132 61.56 -10.29 -10.66
C GLU A 132 60.96 -10.17 -9.25
N ASN A 133 61.77 -9.77 -8.26
CA ASN A 133 61.29 -9.51 -6.90
C ASN A 133 60.25 -8.38 -6.86
N ILE A 134 60.50 -7.28 -7.57
CA ILE A 134 59.54 -6.16 -7.67
C ILE A 134 58.25 -6.62 -8.37
N PHE A 135 58.36 -7.39 -9.45
CA PHE A 135 57.22 -7.94 -10.15
C PHE A 135 56.36 -8.82 -9.24
N ASN A 136 56.99 -9.74 -8.49
CA ASN A 136 56.29 -10.63 -7.57
C ASN A 136 55.64 -9.87 -6.40
N GLN A 137 56.30 -8.84 -5.87
CA GLN A 137 55.72 -7.97 -4.84
C GLN A 137 54.50 -7.20 -5.37
N ASN A 138 54.60 -6.61 -6.56
CA ASN A 138 53.48 -5.92 -7.18
C ASN A 138 52.32 -6.88 -7.45
N LEU A 139 52.61 -8.09 -7.93
CA LEU A 139 51.61 -9.12 -8.16
C LEU A 139 50.87 -9.50 -6.86
N LEU A 140 51.60 -9.63 -5.75
CA LEU A 140 51.00 -9.89 -4.44
C LEU A 140 50.08 -8.74 -4.00
N ILE A 141 50.54 -7.49 -4.09
CA ILE A 141 49.74 -6.30 -3.74
C ILE A 141 48.47 -6.24 -4.59
N TYR A 142 48.56 -6.47 -5.90
CA TYR A 142 47.38 -6.47 -6.77
C TYR A 142 46.40 -7.58 -6.40
N ASN A 143 46.88 -8.77 -6.06
CA ASN A 143 46.01 -9.88 -5.63
C ASN A 143 45.32 -9.58 -4.30
N GLU A 144 46.01 -8.95 -3.35
CA GLU A 144 45.42 -8.51 -2.07
C GLU A 144 44.34 -7.43 -2.30
N MET A 145 44.63 -6.42 -3.13
CA MET A 145 43.66 -5.38 -3.48
C MET A 145 42.43 -5.96 -4.20
N ILE A 146 42.62 -6.91 -5.12
CA ILE A 146 41.50 -7.58 -5.80
C ILE A 146 40.67 -8.36 -4.79
N SER A 147 41.32 -9.14 -3.91
CA SER A 147 40.63 -9.93 -2.87
C SER A 147 39.81 -9.05 -1.93
N GLU A 148 40.38 -7.93 -1.47
CA GLU A 148 39.68 -6.98 -0.60
C GLU A 148 38.47 -6.35 -1.31
N ASN A 149 38.67 -5.88 -2.54
CA ASN A 149 37.57 -5.31 -3.34
C ASN A 149 36.47 -6.34 -3.61
N THR A 150 36.82 -7.59 -3.91
CA THR A 150 35.85 -8.68 -4.08
C THR A 150 35.05 -8.90 -2.79
N SER A 151 35.71 -8.92 -1.62
CA SER A 151 35.03 -9.07 -0.33
C SER A 151 34.07 -7.91 -0.04
N GLN A 152 34.49 -6.67 -0.30
CA GLN A 152 33.63 -5.49 -0.13
C GLN A 152 32.41 -5.53 -1.06
N ILE A 153 32.60 -5.93 -2.32
CA ILE A 153 31.50 -6.11 -3.28
C ILE A 153 30.51 -7.18 -2.79
N GLU A 154 30.99 -8.30 -2.27
CA GLU A 154 30.14 -9.36 -1.73
C GLU A 154 29.30 -8.89 -0.53
N ILE A 155 29.89 -8.11 0.38
CA ILE A 155 29.18 -7.48 1.49
C ILE A 155 28.07 -6.56 0.95
N GLY A 156 28.40 -5.67 0.01
CA GLY A 156 27.42 -4.77 -0.60
C GLY A 156 26.27 -5.50 -1.31
N ILE A 157 26.57 -6.58 -2.04
CA ILE A 157 25.55 -7.44 -2.67
C ILE A 157 24.61 -8.05 -1.63
N ASN A 158 25.14 -8.52 -0.50
CA ASN A 158 24.35 -9.12 0.56
C ASN A 158 23.45 -8.10 1.26
N GLU A 159 23.94 -6.89 1.52
CA GLU A 159 23.13 -5.78 2.05
C GLU A 159 21.99 -5.40 1.11
N ILE A 160 22.27 -5.27 -0.20
CA ILE A 160 21.25 -4.99 -1.21
C ILE A 160 20.20 -6.11 -1.25
N LYS A 161 20.61 -7.38 -1.19
CA LYS A 161 19.68 -8.52 -1.12
C LYS A 161 18.77 -8.45 0.11
N GLN A 162 19.30 -8.11 1.29
CA GLN A 162 18.50 -7.93 2.50
C GLN A 162 17.53 -6.76 2.37
N PHE A 163 17.96 -5.63 1.81
CA PHE A 163 17.10 -4.48 1.57
C PHE A 163 15.94 -4.81 0.61
N ILE A 164 16.22 -5.52 -0.49
CA ILE A 164 15.20 -5.98 -1.44
C ILE A 164 14.19 -6.91 -0.74
N LYS A 165 14.66 -7.84 0.10
CA LYS A 165 13.79 -8.74 0.86
C LYS A 165 12.84 -7.96 1.78
N LEU A 166 13.38 -7.04 2.59
CA LEU A 166 12.58 -6.20 3.49
C LEU A 166 11.58 -5.32 2.74
N THR A 167 11.97 -4.80 1.57
CA THR A 167 11.08 -3.98 0.73
C THR A 167 9.91 -4.80 0.18
N ARG A 168 10.15 -6.05 -0.24
CA ARG A 168 9.09 -6.97 -0.68
C ARG A 168 8.12 -7.30 0.44
N GLU A 169 8.62 -7.61 1.63
CA GLU A 169 7.78 -7.89 2.81
C GLU A 169 6.92 -6.68 3.21
N ARG A 170 7.48 -5.46 3.17
CA ARG A 170 6.72 -4.23 3.41
C ARG A 170 5.63 -4.02 2.36
N LYS A 171 5.95 -4.23 1.08
CA LYS A 171 4.99 -4.12 -0.02
C LYS A 171 3.81 -5.07 0.18
N GLU A 172 4.06 -6.33 0.51
CA GLU A 172 3.02 -7.34 0.75
C GLU A 172 2.10 -6.93 1.91
N LYS A 173 2.67 -6.42 3.02
CA LYS A 173 1.87 -5.90 4.15
C LYS A 173 0.96 -4.75 3.73
N PHE A 174 1.45 -3.83 2.90
CA PHE A 174 0.64 -2.73 2.37
C PHE A 174 -0.47 -3.23 1.44
N GLU A 175 -0.21 -4.21 0.58
CA GLU A 175 -1.23 -4.78 -0.30
C GLU A 175 -2.36 -5.45 0.50
N ILE A 176 -2.02 -6.18 1.57
CA ILE A 176 -3.01 -6.76 2.49
C ILE A 176 -3.83 -5.66 3.18
N ALA A 177 -3.19 -4.60 3.68
CA ALA A 177 -3.89 -3.48 4.32
C ALA A 177 -4.83 -2.76 3.34
N ILE A 178 -4.39 -2.52 2.11
CA ILE A 178 -5.22 -1.92 1.04
C ILE A 178 -6.42 -2.81 0.74
N LYS A 179 -6.23 -4.13 0.65
CA LYS A 179 -7.33 -5.08 0.42
C LYS A 179 -8.35 -5.05 1.56
N TYR A 180 -7.89 -5.03 2.81
CA TYR A 180 -8.76 -4.91 3.98
C TYR A 180 -9.57 -3.60 3.95
N MET A 181 -8.91 -2.46 3.73
CA MET A 181 -9.58 -1.15 3.66
C MET A 181 -10.61 -1.08 2.53
N ARG A 182 -10.33 -1.69 1.36
CA ARG A 182 -11.32 -1.78 0.27
C ARG A 182 -12.55 -2.58 0.65
N ASN A 183 -12.39 -3.69 1.37
CA ASN A 183 -13.53 -4.48 1.83
C ASN A 183 -14.39 -3.69 2.83
N CYS A 184 -13.76 -3.04 3.82
CA CYS A 184 -14.50 -2.18 4.77
C CYS A 184 -15.22 -1.02 4.07
N LEU A 185 -14.62 -0.44 3.03
CA LEU A 185 -15.27 0.61 2.25
C LEU A 185 -16.53 0.09 1.55
N THR A 186 -16.46 -1.10 0.95
CA THR A 186 -17.62 -1.74 0.31
C THR A 186 -18.72 -2.07 1.32
N GLU A 187 -18.37 -2.60 2.50
CA GLU A 187 -19.32 -2.90 3.58
C GLU A 187 -20.05 -1.63 4.04
N ASN A 188 -19.31 -0.53 4.27
CA ASN A 188 -19.90 0.74 4.65
C ASN A 188 -20.81 1.31 3.55
N GLN A 189 -20.44 1.16 2.27
CA GLN A 189 -21.29 1.56 1.15
C GLN A 189 -22.61 0.77 1.12
N THR A 190 -22.54 -0.56 1.28
CA THR A 190 -23.75 -1.39 1.37
C THR A 190 -24.63 -1.00 2.55
N GLN A 191 -24.05 -0.70 3.72
CA GLN A 191 -24.82 -0.27 4.89
C GLN A 191 -25.52 1.08 4.64
N ILE A 192 -24.86 2.04 4.02
CA ILE A 192 -25.47 3.33 3.66
C ILE A 192 -26.65 3.12 2.70
N GLU A 193 -26.49 2.28 1.67
CA GLU A 193 -27.57 1.98 0.73
C GLU A 193 -28.78 1.36 1.43
N GLN A 194 -28.55 0.43 2.37
CA GLN A 194 -29.62 -0.17 3.17
C GLN A 194 -30.36 0.86 4.03
N LEU A 195 -29.62 1.71 4.76
CA LEU A 195 -30.22 2.76 5.59
C LEU A 195 -31.01 3.77 4.75
N GLN A 196 -30.53 4.11 3.55
CA GLN A 196 -31.26 4.97 2.61
C GLN A 196 -32.58 4.34 2.17
N GLN A 197 -32.60 3.05 1.86
CA GLN A 197 -33.84 2.34 1.51
C GLN A 197 -34.83 2.30 2.66
N THR A 198 -34.37 2.00 3.88
CA THR A 198 -35.22 2.05 5.09
C THR A 198 -35.79 3.44 5.33
N ASN A 199 -35.00 4.49 5.13
CA ASN A 199 -35.46 5.88 5.28
C ASN A 199 -36.55 6.23 4.25
N ILE A 200 -36.41 5.78 3.00
CA ILE A 200 -37.46 5.94 1.97
C ILE A 200 -38.74 5.22 2.40
N GLN A 201 -38.64 4.00 2.92
CA GLN A 201 -39.80 3.24 3.41
C GLN A 201 -40.50 3.94 4.56
N LEU A 202 -39.76 4.37 5.59
CA LEU A 202 -40.31 5.09 6.74
C LEU A 202 -40.98 6.41 6.33
N ASN A 203 -40.40 7.15 5.38
CA ASN A 203 -41.03 8.37 4.84
C ASN A 203 -42.38 8.08 4.19
N ASN A 204 -42.46 7.01 3.40
CA ASN A 204 -43.71 6.61 2.75
C ASN A 204 -44.77 6.21 3.79
N GLU A 205 -44.39 5.43 4.80
CA GLU A 205 -45.30 5.05 5.90
C GLU A 205 -45.77 6.27 6.69
N LEU A 206 -44.87 7.19 7.01
CA LEU A 206 -45.17 8.42 7.74
C LEU A 206 -46.16 9.30 6.95
N GLU A 207 -46.01 9.39 5.63
CA GLU A 207 -46.93 10.12 4.78
C GLU A 207 -48.31 9.46 4.70
N GLN A 208 -48.36 8.13 4.60
CA GLN A 208 -49.62 7.38 4.68
C GLN A 208 -50.33 7.58 6.03
N ARG A 209 -49.58 7.57 7.12
CA ARG A 209 -50.11 7.80 8.47
C ARG A 209 -50.63 9.22 8.64
N LYS A 210 -49.96 10.23 8.09
CA LYS A 210 -50.47 11.62 8.05
C LYS A 210 -51.82 11.69 7.35
N GLN A 211 -51.92 11.14 6.14
CA GLN A 211 -53.17 11.14 5.38
C GLN A 211 -54.30 10.42 6.12
N PHE A 212 -53.99 9.30 6.79
CA PHE A 212 -54.98 8.59 7.60
C PHE A 212 -55.41 9.41 8.81
N ASN A 213 -54.48 10.08 9.51
CA ASN A 213 -54.79 10.93 10.65
C ASN A 213 -55.69 12.11 10.25
N ASP A 214 -55.44 12.72 9.09
CA ASP A 214 -56.25 13.82 8.57
C ASP A 214 -57.69 13.37 8.27
N LYS A 215 -57.87 12.18 7.67
CA LYS A 215 -59.20 11.60 7.46
C LYS A 215 -59.92 11.38 8.78
N LEU A 216 -59.22 10.78 9.73
CA LEU A 216 -59.81 10.42 11.01
C LEU A 216 -60.18 11.65 11.85
N SER A 217 -59.40 12.73 11.74
CA SER A 217 -59.72 14.03 12.33
C SER A 217 -61.00 14.64 11.74
N ASN A 218 -61.23 14.47 10.43
CA ASN A 218 -62.45 14.94 9.79
C ASN A 218 -63.67 14.11 10.24
N ASP A 219 -63.52 12.79 10.31
CA ASP A 219 -64.59 11.88 10.76
C ASP A 219 -65.01 12.21 12.20
N LEU A 220 -64.05 12.41 13.11
CA LEU A 220 -64.31 12.88 14.48
C LEU A 220 -65.14 14.18 14.52
N GLN A 221 -64.84 15.13 13.64
CA GLN A 221 -65.56 16.39 13.57
C GLN A 221 -66.99 16.21 13.03
N ILE A 222 -67.20 15.29 12.09
CA ILE A 222 -68.53 14.94 11.56
C ILE A 222 -69.37 14.30 12.66
N GLU A 223 -68.85 13.27 13.33
CA GLU A 223 -69.56 12.57 14.40
C GLU A 223 -69.92 13.49 15.57
N GLN A 224 -69.02 14.41 15.92
CA GLN A 224 -69.29 15.41 16.96
C GLN A 224 -70.42 16.37 16.57
N LYS A 225 -70.51 16.77 15.30
CA LYS A 225 -71.63 17.58 14.79
C LYS A 225 -72.95 16.79 14.82
N GLN A 226 -72.93 15.53 14.40
CA GLN A 226 -74.11 14.66 14.44
C GLN A 226 -74.62 14.45 15.88
N THR A 227 -73.71 14.17 16.81
CA THR A 227 -74.03 14.01 18.23
C THR A 227 -74.71 15.26 18.81
N ASN A 228 -74.21 16.45 18.47
CA ASN A 228 -74.83 17.71 18.90
C ASN A 228 -76.20 17.93 18.26
N SER A 229 -76.38 17.56 16.99
CA SER A 229 -77.69 17.62 16.32
C SER A 229 -78.73 16.74 17.02
N TYR A 230 -78.38 15.49 17.32
CA TYR A 230 -79.28 14.57 18.03
C TYR A 230 -79.59 15.03 19.46
N ARG A 231 -78.62 15.62 20.17
CA ARG A 231 -78.86 16.22 21.49
C ARG A 231 -79.95 17.30 21.40
N ASN A 232 -79.87 18.20 20.41
CA ASN A 232 -80.84 19.27 20.23
C ASN A 232 -82.23 18.73 19.85
N GLN A 233 -82.30 17.68 19.02
CA GLN A 233 -83.58 17.05 18.65
C GLN A 233 -84.27 16.40 19.86
N ILE A 234 -83.52 15.67 20.69
CA ILE A 234 -84.05 15.08 21.93
C ILE A 234 -84.59 16.17 22.85
N GLU A 235 -83.85 17.27 23.01
CA GLU A 235 -84.27 18.40 23.84
C GLU A 235 -85.59 19.02 23.33
N SER A 236 -85.71 19.23 22.02
CA SER A 236 -86.94 19.75 21.41
C SER A 236 -88.15 18.83 21.65
N LEU A 237 -88.00 17.53 21.37
CA LEU A 237 -89.08 16.55 21.57
C LEU A 237 -89.45 16.40 23.06
N THR A 238 -88.47 16.53 23.96
CA THR A 238 -88.71 16.48 25.41
C THR A 238 -89.56 17.67 25.85
N ASN A 239 -89.28 18.87 25.33
CA ASN A 239 -90.07 20.06 25.61
C ASN A 239 -91.50 19.95 25.05
N GLU A 240 -91.65 19.42 23.83
CA GLU A 240 -92.98 19.17 23.22
C GLU A 240 -93.81 18.18 24.05
N ILE A 241 -93.20 17.07 24.52
CA ILE A 241 -93.88 16.15 25.44
C ILE A 241 -94.34 16.87 26.70
N HIS A 242 -93.52 17.74 27.28
CA HIS A 242 -93.86 18.45 28.50
C HIS A 242 -95.08 19.37 28.33
N GLU A 243 -95.15 20.11 27.21
CA GLU A 243 -96.30 20.96 26.87
C GLU A 243 -97.57 20.14 26.59
N LEU A 244 -97.45 19.00 25.91
CA LEU A 244 -98.58 18.07 25.70
C LEU A 244 -99.08 17.46 27.02
N GLU A 245 -98.17 17.05 27.92
CA GLU A 245 -98.52 16.53 29.24
C GLU A 245 -99.25 17.58 30.10
N LYS A 246 -98.81 18.84 30.01
CA LYS A 246 -99.51 19.97 30.65
C LYS A 246 -100.92 20.15 30.09
N THR A 247 -101.06 20.17 28.77
CA THR A 247 -102.35 20.30 28.07
C THR A 247 -103.30 19.15 28.43
N LEU A 248 -102.79 17.91 28.51
CA LEU A 248 -103.55 16.74 28.95
C LEU A 248 -104.10 16.89 30.37
N ASN A 249 -103.31 17.43 31.29
CA ASN A 249 -103.75 17.68 32.65
C ASN A 249 -104.84 18.76 32.71
N GLU A 250 -104.71 19.82 31.90
CA GLU A 250 -105.72 20.87 31.78
C GLU A 250 -107.05 20.32 31.24
N LEU A 251 -107.02 19.57 30.14
CA LEU A 251 -108.19 18.90 29.56
C LEU A 251 -108.84 17.89 30.53
N GLN A 252 -108.02 17.15 31.29
CA GLN A 252 -108.53 16.22 32.30
C GLN A 252 -109.26 16.96 33.43
N ASN A 253 -108.74 18.11 33.86
CA ASN A 253 -109.39 18.96 34.85
C ASN A 253 -110.70 19.53 34.32
N GLU A 254 -110.72 20.04 33.09
CA GLU A 254 -111.93 20.55 32.43
C GLU A 254 -113.01 19.47 32.30
N LYS A 255 -112.64 18.27 31.82
CA LYS A 255 -113.54 17.10 31.78
C LYS A 255 -114.13 16.79 33.15
N ASN A 256 -113.31 16.78 34.19
CA ASN A 256 -113.75 16.48 35.55
C ASN A 256 -114.75 17.54 36.08
N GLN A 257 -114.49 18.83 35.81
CA GLN A 257 -115.39 19.92 36.17
C GLN A 257 -116.74 19.80 35.44
N LEU A 258 -116.72 19.53 34.13
CA LEU A 258 -117.93 19.32 33.34
C LEU A 258 -118.75 18.14 33.88
N ILE A 259 -118.11 17.04 34.31
CA ILE A 259 -118.82 15.88 34.87
C ILE A 259 -119.46 16.18 36.24
N GLN A 260 -118.82 16.99 37.09
CA GLN A 260 -119.26 17.25 38.47
C GLN A 260 -120.39 18.28 38.59
N THR A 261 -120.61 19.10 37.56
CA THR A 261 -121.59 20.19 37.60
C THR A 261 -123.00 19.65 37.24
N LYS A 262 -124.03 19.97 38.04
CA LYS A 262 -125.43 19.56 37.79
C LYS A 262 -126.13 20.54 36.84
N PHE A 263 -126.76 20.00 35.79
CA PHE A 263 -127.52 20.75 34.77
C PHE A 263 -128.80 19.99 34.38
N ASP A 264 -129.83 20.71 33.94
CA ASP A 264 -131.14 20.17 33.54
C ASP A 264 -131.37 20.33 32.01
N GLY A 265 -131.97 19.33 31.34
CA GLY A 265 -132.45 19.47 29.94
C GLY A 265 -131.36 19.42 28.84
N ASP A 266 -131.58 20.19 27.76
CA ASP A 266 -130.78 20.22 26.51
C ASP A 266 -129.28 20.56 26.74
N GLU A 267 -128.95 21.30 27.81
CA GLU A 267 -127.56 21.59 28.21
C GLU A 267 -126.75 20.34 28.55
N ASN A 268 -127.42 19.24 28.92
CA ASN A 268 -126.76 17.98 29.22
C ASN A 268 -126.25 17.25 27.97
N ASP A 269 -126.91 17.39 26.82
CA ASP A 269 -126.51 16.75 25.56
C ASP A 269 -125.32 17.49 24.92
N GLU A 270 -125.31 18.82 24.96
CA GLU A 270 -124.15 19.63 24.55
C GLU A 270 -122.92 19.30 25.41
N ARG A 271 -123.09 19.14 26.73
CA ARG A 271 -122.03 18.72 27.64
C ARG A 271 -121.49 17.33 27.32
N GLN A 272 -122.36 16.37 27.01
CA GLN A 272 -121.93 15.03 26.60
C GLN A 272 -121.10 15.08 25.31
N ASN A 273 -121.47 15.94 24.36
CA ASN A 273 -120.68 16.18 23.16
C ASN A 273 -119.31 16.81 23.48
N PHE A 274 -119.25 17.83 24.35
CA PHE A 274 -117.98 18.41 24.82
C PHE A 274 -117.10 17.38 25.53
N VAL A 275 -117.65 16.57 26.44
CA VAL A 275 -116.90 15.50 27.13
C VAL A 275 -116.38 14.47 26.13
N ARG A 276 -117.15 14.15 25.07
CA ARG A 276 -116.71 13.25 24.00
C ARG A 276 -115.58 13.88 23.18
N GLN A 277 -115.66 15.16 22.83
CA GLN A 277 -114.60 15.90 22.14
C GLN A 277 -113.31 15.95 22.97
N ILE A 278 -113.39 16.38 24.25
CA ILE A 278 -112.24 16.39 25.16
C ILE A 278 -111.63 14.99 25.30
N THR A 279 -112.46 13.94 25.34
CA THR A 279 -111.95 12.56 25.39
C THR A 279 -111.24 12.15 24.09
N GLN A 280 -111.71 12.60 22.93
CA GLN A 280 -111.05 12.36 21.65
C GLN A 280 -109.71 13.11 21.55
N GLU A 281 -109.69 14.39 21.89
CA GLU A 281 -108.46 15.21 21.92
C GLU A 281 -107.44 14.63 22.91
N LYS A 282 -107.89 14.23 24.10
CA LYS A 282 -107.06 13.54 25.09
C LYS A 282 -106.41 12.29 24.50
N ASN A 283 -107.18 11.43 23.83
CA ASN A 283 -106.64 10.21 23.22
C ASN A 283 -105.64 10.52 22.09
N GLN A 284 -105.85 11.60 21.32
CA GLN A 284 -104.92 12.05 20.29
C GLN A 284 -103.59 12.53 20.89
N TYR A 285 -103.63 13.37 21.93
CA TYR A 285 -102.41 13.82 22.61
C TYR A 285 -101.67 12.68 23.32
N GLU A 286 -102.39 11.72 23.92
CA GLU A 286 -101.78 10.51 24.47
C GLU A 286 -101.08 9.65 23.38
N GLN A 287 -101.62 9.59 22.17
CA GLN A 287 -100.97 8.95 21.03
C GLN A 287 -99.72 9.72 20.58
N GLN A 288 -99.79 11.04 20.43
CA GLN A 288 -98.65 11.88 20.05
C GLN A 288 -97.49 11.75 21.05
N ILE A 289 -97.76 11.77 22.36
CA ILE A 289 -96.74 11.56 23.39
C ILE A 289 -96.10 10.17 23.26
N LYS A 290 -96.88 9.11 22.98
CA LYS A 290 -96.32 7.77 22.76
C LYS A 290 -95.40 7.75 21.54
N GLU A 291 -95.79 8.39 20.44
CA GLU A 291 -94.98 8.50 19.23
C GLU A 291 -93.67 9.26 19.48
N PHE A 292 -93.72 10.42 20.15
CA PHE A 292 -92.52 11.17 20.52
C PHE A 292 -91.61 10.40 21.46
N ARG A 293 -92.15 9.65 22.44
CA ARG A 293 -91.33 8.77 23.30
C ARG A 293 -90.65 7.66 22.51
N ILE A 294 -91.30 7.12 21.48
CA ILE A 294 -90.68 6.14 20.57
C ILE A 294 -89.55 6.80 19.75
N GLN A 295 -89.79 8.00 19.21
CA GLN A 295 -88.79 8.76 18.46
C GLN A 295 -87.57 9.09 19.33
N ILE A 296 -87.76 9.59 20.56
CA ILE A 296 -86.67 9.84 21.51
C ILE A 296 -85.87 8.57 21.79
N LYS A 297 -86.53 7.41 21.92
CA LYS A 297 -85.84 6.15 22.14
C LYS A 297 -85.01 5.73 20.92
N GLN A 298 -85.53 5.91 19.72
CA GLN A 298 -84.80 5.65 18.47
C GLN A 298 -83.58 6.57 18.35
N ILE A 299 -83.76 7.88 18.54
CA ILE A 299 -82.67 8.86 18.48
C ILE A 299 -81.61 8.57 19.56
N ASN A 300 -81.99 8.18 20.77
CA ASN A 300 -81.02 7.81 21.80
C ASN A 300 -80.20 6.58 21.42
N ASN A 301 -80.81 5.57 20.77
CA ASN A 301 -80.10 4.40 20.29
C ASN A 301 -79.10 4.78 19.19
N GLU A 302 -79.51 5.60 18.21
CA GLU A 302 -78.63 6.10 17.15
C GLU A 302 -77.47 6.93 17.74
N ARG A 303 -77.77 7.84 18.69
CA ARG A 303 -76.75 8.63 19.38
C ARG A 303 -75.74 7.76 20.13
N GLN A 304 -76.19 6.67 20.75
CA GLN A 304 -75.28 5.75 21.44
C GLN A 304 -74.37 5.01 20.45
N GLN A 305 -74.90 4.56 19.31
CA GLN A 305 -74.08 3.93 18.27
C GLN A 305 -73.00 4.87 17.75
N ILE A 306 -73.36 6.13 17.47
CA ILE A 306 -72.41 7.18 17.07
C ILE A 306 -71.37 7.46 18.16
N GLN A 307 -71.78 7.49 19.43
CA GLN A 307 -70.82 7.69 20.53
C GLN A 307 -69.81 6.54 20.63
N ASP A 308 -70.27 5.30 20.44
CA ASP A 308 -69.40 4.13 20.44
C ASP A 308 -68.43 4.16 19.25
N GLU A 309 -68.90 4.59 18.07
CA GLU A 309 -68.05 4.81 16.89
C GLU A 309 -67.03 5.94 17.12
N PHE A 310 -67.46 7.07 17.68
CA PHE A 310 -66.58 8.19 18.05
C PHE A 310 -65.47 7.74 19.01
N ASP A 311 -65.81 6.98 20.05
CA ASP A 311 -64.85 6.45 21.01
C ASP A 311 -63.85 5.48 20.36
N HIS A 312 -64.33 4.66 19.42
CA HIS A 312 -63.48 3.75 18.65
C HIS A 312 -62.50 4.52 17.77
N VAL A 313 -63.00 5.50 17.00
CA VAL A 313 -62.20 6.36 16.13
C VAL A 313 -61.19 7.18 16.96
N SER A 314 -61.59 7.76 18.07
CA SER A 314 -60.71 8.52 18.97
C SER A 314 -59.52 7.68 19.51
N LYS A 315 -59.77 6.40 19.84
CA LYS A 315 -58.70 5.47 20.23
C LYS A 315 -57.74 5.19 19.06
N GLN A 316 -58.27 4.95 17.86
CA GLN A 316 -57.43 4.76 16.67
C GLN A 316 -56.58 6.00 16.38
N TYR A 317 -57.14 7.20 16.49
CA TYR A 317 -56.42 8.48 16.32
C TYR A 317 -55.20 8.56 17.24
N SER A 318 -55.41 8.27 18.52
CA SER A 318 -54.39 8.36 19.55
C SER A 318 -53.25 7.36 19.29
N GLN A 319 -53.58 6.13 18.91
CA GLN A 319 -52.60 5.11 18.58
C GLN A 319 -51.76 5.51 17.35
N ILE A 320 -52.42 6.00 16.30
CA ILE A 320 -51.74 6.40 15.06
C ILE A 320 -50.87 7.62 15.26
N THR A 321 -51.32 8.57 16.08
CA THR A 321 -50.52 9.73 16.47
C THR A 321 -49.26 9.29 17.24
N TYR A 322 -49.38 8.32 18.14
CA TYR A 322 -48.22 7.74 18.82
C TYR A 322 -47.26 7.05 17.84
N GLU A 323 -47.76 6.20 16.95
CA GLU A 323 -46.96 5.50 15.93
C GLU A 323 -46.24 6.49 15.00
N LYS A 324 -46.92 7.56 14.57
CA LYS A 324 -46.33 8.64 13.77
C LYS A 324 -45.14 9.29 14.48
N ASN A 325 -45.27 9.64 15.76
CA ASN A 325 -44.19 10.24 16.53
C ASN A 325 -42.97 9.31 16.67
N GLN A 326 -43.19 7.99 16.78
CA GLN A 326 -42.09 7.01 16.79
C GLN A 326 -41.38 6.96 15.45
N LEU A 327 -42.12 6.94 14.33
CA LEU A 327 -41.55 6.96 12.98
C LEU A 327 -40.73 8.25 12.73
N GLU A 328 -41.20 9.42 13.19
CA GLU A 328 -40.47 10.69 13.09
C GLU A 328 -39.13 10.65 13.86
N ASN A 329 -39.13 10.03 15.05
CA ASN A 329 -37.91 9.84 15.84
C ASN A 329 -36.93 8.87 15.16
N ASP A 330 -37.42 7.74 14.65
CA ASP A 330 -36.59 6.76 13.94
C ASP A 330 -35.98 7.35 12.66
N GLN A 331 -36.76 8.14 11.91
CA GLN A 331 -36.27 8.86 10.74
C GLN A 331 -35.13 9.82 11.10
N THR A 332 -35.30 10.59 12.18
CA THR A 332 -34.26 11.52 12.66
C THR A 332 -32.98 10.79 13.05
N ARG A 333 -33.10 9.64 13.75
CA ARG A 333 -31.96 8.80 14.13
C ARG A 333 -31.22 8.26 12.91
N LEU A 334 -31.94 7.72 11.92
CA LEU A 334 -31.36 7.17 10.70
C LEU A 334 -30.65 8.24 9.86
N ASN A 335 -31.21 9.43 9.74
CA ASN A 335 -30.55 10.56 9.08
C ASN A 335 -29.20 10.89 9.74
N HIS A 336 -29.17 10.93 11.08
CA HIS A 336 -27.95 11.18 11.81
C HIS A 336 -26.89 10.09 11.58
N GLU A 337 -27.29 8.82 11.57
CA GLU A 337 -26.39 7.69 11.31
C GLU A 337 -25.81 7.72 9.89
N ILE A 338 -26.64 8.03 8.88
CA ILE A 338 -26.19 8.21 7.49
C ILE A 338 -25.14 9.34 7.41
N ASP A 339 -25.36 10.47 8.09
CA ASP A 339 -24.42 11.60 8.07
C ASP A 339 -23.08 11.25 8.74
N LEU A 340 -23.11 10.49 9.85
CA LEU A 340 -21.89 10.00 10.50
C LEU A 340 -21.09 9.05 9.58
N LEU A 341 -21.78 8.10 8.94
CA LEU A 341 -21.15 7.16 8.01
C LEU A 341 -20.57 7.87 6.78
N ARG A 342 -21.27 8.87 6.23
CA ARG A 342 -20.77 9.72 5.13
C ARG A 342 -19.50 10.46 5.54
N LYS A 343 -19.48 11.05 6.73
CA LYS A 343 -18.30 11.76 7.25
C LYS A 343 -17.10 10.82 7.39
N GLN A 344 -17.30 9.62 7.93
CA GLN A 344 -16.25 8.60 8.03
C GLN A 344 -15.72 8.20 6.64
N LEU A 345 -16.59 8.11 5.63
CA LEU A 345 -16.23 7.84 4.25
C LEU A 345 -15.37 8.96 3.64
N ASP A 346 -15.73 10.21 3.89
CA ASP A 346 -15.00 11.38 3.41
C ASP A 346 -13.61 11.49 4.07
N ASP A 347 -13.53 11.27 5.38
CA ASP A 347 -12.27 11.30 6.12
C ASP A 347 -11.33 10.18 5.63
N ASN A 348 -11.84 8.95 5.43
CA ASN A 348 -11.09 7.84 4.85
C ASN A 348 -10.60 8.07 3.41
N ASN A 349 -11.21 9.01 2.67
CA ASN A 349 -10.80 9.35 1.31
C ASN A 349 -9.79 10.51 1.25
N LYS A 350 -9.70 11.35 2.30
CA LYS A 350 -8.73 12.47 2.36
C LYS A 350 -7.31 12.04 2.75
N ASP A 351 -7.18 10.89 3.42
CA ASP A 351 -5.88 10.34 3.84
C ASP A 351 -5.19 9.46 2.76
N LYS A 352 -5.74 9.43 1.53
CA LYS A 352 -5.12 8.82 0.33
C LYS A 352 -4.44 9.89 -0.52
#